data_AF-W1YLH5-F1
#
_entry.id   AF-W1YLH5-F1
#
_cell.length_a   1.000
_cell.length_b   1.000
_cell.length_c   1.000
_cell.angle_alpha   90.00
_cell.angle_beta   90.00
_cell.angle_gamma   90.00
#
_symmetry.space_group_name_H-M   'P 1'
#
loop_
_entity.id
_entity.type
_entity.pdbx_description
1 polymer ?
#
loop_
_entity_poly.entity_id
_entity_poly.type
_entity_poly.pdbx_seq_one_letter_code
_entity_poly.pdbx_strand_id
1 'polypeptide(L)' 'AQGREWNHDASLDWHLLEGGDNWHHGVQRLVRDLNLTYRHHKAMHELDFDPYGFECEGGSLITRMTNDTSQ' A
#
# COMPACT_ATOMS: atom_id res chain seq x y z
N ALA A 1 -7.60 -13.33 -6.67
CA ALA A 1 -7.40 -13.37 -5.20
C ALA A 1 -7.83 -14.73 -4.68
N GLN A 2 -7.26 -15.24 -3.58
CA GLN A 2 -7.76 -16.49 -2.98
C GLN A 2 -9.13 -16.22 -2.34
N GLY A 3 -10.12 -17.06 -2.67
CA GLY A 3 -11.50 -16.86 -2.21
C GLY A 3 -11.80 -17.48 -0.85
N ARG A 4 -11.07 -18.53 -0.46
CA ARG A 4 -11.23 -19.19 0.85
C ARG A 4 -10.35 -18.53 1.90
N GLU A 5 -10.84 -18.51 3.13
CA GLU A 5 -10.02 -18.20 4.30
C GLU A 5 -8.78 -19.10 4.35
N TRP A 6 -7.69 -18.54 4.87
CA TRP A 6 -6.43 -19.25 4.95
C TRP A 6 -6.55 -20.44 5.92
N ASN A 7 -6.15 -21.62 5.46
CA ASN A 7 -6.02 -22.83 6.26
C ASN A 7 -4.54 -23.25 6.28
N HIS A 8 -3.91 -23.18 7.45
CA HIS A 8 -2.51 -23.54 7.63
C HIS A 8 -2.19 -25.03 7.41
N ASP A 9 -3.18 -25.91 7.53
CA ASP A 9 -3.05 -27.35 7.30
C ASP A 9 -3.24 -27.74 5.81
N ALA A 10 -3.61 -26.79 4.96
CA ALA A 10 -3.83 -26.99 3.54
C ALA A 10 -2.91 -26.13 2.69
N SER A 11 -2.54 -26.64 1.52
CA SER A 11 -1.80 -25.84 0.53
C SER A 11 -2.67 -24.72 -0.03
N LEU A 12 -2.02 -23.64 -0.49
CA LEU A 12 -2.68 -22.56 -1.22
C LEU A 12 -3.38 -23.10 -2.48
N ASP A 13 -4.49 -22.47 -2.85
CA ASP A 13 -5.31 -22.86 -4.00
C ASP A 13 -4.67 -22.43 -5.34
N TRP A 14 -3.49 -22.97 -5.68
CA TRP A 14 -2.71 -22.60 -6.85
C TRP A 14 -3.43 -22.80 -8.19
N HIS A 15 -4.34 -23.79 -8.23
CA HIS A 15 -5.17 -24.10 -9.40
C HIS A 15 -6.07 -22.93 -9.85
N LEU A 16 -6.31 -21.95 -8.98
CA LEU A 16 -7.04 -20.71 -9.32
C LEU A 16 -6.31 -19.84 -10.34
N LEU A 17 -5.02 -20.09 -10.60
CA LEU A 17 -4.24 -19.44 -11.65
C LEU A 17 -4.35 -20.16 -13.01
N GLU A 18 -4.92 -21.36 -13.05
CA GLU A 18 -5.00 -22.19 -14.26
C GLU A 18 -6.40 -22.16 -14.90
N GLY A 19 -7.43 -21.69 -14.16
CA GLY A 19 -8.80 -21.57 -14.66
C GLY A 19 -8.97 -20.44 -15.69
N GLY A 20 -9.91 -20.62 -16.63
CA GLY A 20 -10.21 -19.65 -17.71
C GLY A 20 -10.74 -18.28 -17.24
N ASP A 21 -11.03 -18.15 -15.96
CA ASP A 21 -11.49 -16.91 -15.33
C ASP A 21 -10.30 -16.01 -14.96
N ASN A 22 -10.03 -15.00 -15.79
CA ASN A 22 -8.84 -14.14 -15.73
C ASN A 22 -8.72 -13.18 -14.54
N TRP A 23 -9.64 -13.21 -13.57
CA TRP A 23 -9.67 -12.24 -12.47
C TRP A 23 -8.55 -12.46 -11.45
N HIS A 24 -8.12 -13.72 -11.23
CA HIS A 24 -6.98 -14.02 -10.35
C HIS A 24 -5.67 -13.45 -10.88
N HIS A 25 -5.46 -13.55 -12.20
CA HIS A 25 -4.32 -12.94 -12.91
C HIS A 25 -4.34 -11.42 -12.84
N GLY A 26 -5.53 -10.80 -12.89
CA GLY A 26 -5.68 -9.35 -12.73
C GLY A 26 -5.15 -8.86 -11.38
N VAL A 27 -5.52 -9.55 -10.28
CA VAL A 27 -5.03 -9.21 -8.94
C VAL A 27 -3.51 -9.42 -8.82
N GLN A 28 -2.96 -10.50 -9.39
CA GLN A 28 -1.50 -10.69 -9.39
C GLN A 28 -0.75 -9.57 -10.12
N ARG A 29 -1.25 -9.13 -11.29
CA ARG A 29 -0.64 -8.00 -12.02
C ARG A 29 -0.68 -6.71 -11.21
N LEU A 30 -1.82 -6.40 -10.59
CA LEU A 30 -1.94 -5.22 -9.73
C LEU A 30 -0.93 -5.25 -8.58
N VAL A 31 -0.83 -6.36 -7.86
CA VAL A 31 0.12 -6.50 -6.74
C VAL A 31 1.56 -6.40 -7.23
N ARG A 32 1.87 -7.00 -8.40
CA ARG A 32 3.20 -6.89 -9.01
C ARG A 32 3.55 -5.43 -9.31
N ASP A 33 2.67 -4.73 -10.00
CA ASP A 33 2.92 -3.37 -10.46
C ASP A 33 2.95 -2.38 -9.28
N LEU A 34 2.13 -2.60 -8.23
CA LEU A 34 2.21 -1.87 -6.97
C LEU A 34 3.56 -2.08 -6.27
N ASN A 35 4.03 -3.32 -6.16
CA ASN A 35 5.32 -3.61 -5.53
C ASN A 35 6.49 -2.99 -6.30
N LEU A 36 6.43 -2.97 -7.64
CA LEU A 36 7.44 -2.31 -8.47
C LEU A 36 7.45 -0.80 -8.24
N THR A 37 6.27 -0.19 -8.16
CA THR A 37 6.08 1.25 -7.91
C THR A 37 6.61 1.63 -6.54
N TYR A 38 6.19 0.91 -5.49
CA TYR A 38 6.64 1.12 -4.11
C TYR A 38 8.17 1.06 -3.98
N ARG A 39 8.82 0.11 -4.68
CA ARG A 39 10.29 -0.02 -4.66
C ARG A 39 11.01 1.05 -5.47
N HIS A 40 10.43 1.54 -6.57
CA HIS A 40 11.05 2.57 -7.40
C HIS A 40 10.93 3.97 -6.77
N HIS A 41 9.84 4.25 -6.08
CA HIS A 41 9.60 5.55 -5.48
C HIS A 41 10.05 5.57 -4.03
N LYS A 42 11.29 6.01 -3.81
CA LYS A 42 11.89 6.27 -2.50
C LYS A 42 10.99 7.07 -1.55
N ALA A 43 10.27 8.06 -2.07
CA ALA A 43 9.32 8.86 -1.31
C ALA A 43 8.20 8.02 -0.65
N MET A 44 7.95 6.78 -1.09
CA MET A 44 6.95 5.90 -0.50
C MET A 44 7.45 5.05 0.67
N HIS A 45 8.75 5.06 0.98
CA HIS A 45 9.31 4.19 2.02
C HIS A 45 10.54 4.73 2.77
N GLU A 46 11.24 5.75 2.27
CA GLU A 46 12.46 6.26 2.92
C GLU A 46 12.18 7.05 4.20
N LEU A 47 11.00 7.68 4.30
CA LEU A 47 10.62 8.55 5.40
C LEU A 47 9.44 8.01 6.21
N ASP A 48 9.18 6.70 6.17
CA ASP A 48 8.04 6.07 6.85
C ASP A 48 8.02 6.32 8.37
N PHE A 49 9.18 6.62 8.97
CA PHE A 49 9.34 6.91 10.40
C PHE A 49 9.67 8.38 10.69
N ASP A 50 9.70 9.23 9.66
CA ASP A 50 9.94 10.66 9.80
C ASP A 50 8.60 11.41 9.66
N PRO A 51 8.23 12.30 10.59
CA PRO A 51 7.03 13.13 10.45
C PRO A 51 7.01 14.00 9.19
N TYR A 52 8.16 14.27 8.56
CA TYR A 52 8.25 14.94 7.25
C TYR A 52 7.98 14.02 6.06
N GLY A 53 7.85 12.71 6.27
CA GLY A 53 7.57 11.73 5.23
C GLY A 53 6.17 11.80 4.65
N PHE A 54 5.23 12.46 5.32
CA PHE A 54 3.86 12.62 4.88
C PHE A 54 3.34 14.02 5.21
N GLU A 55 2.75 14.69 4.23
CA GLU A 55 2.03 15.95 4.43
C GLU A 55 0.54 15.74 4.08
N CYS A 56 -0.34 16.09 5.03
CA CYS A 56 -1.77 16.13 4.75
C CYS A 56 -2.10 17.43 4.01
N GLU A 57 -2.49 17.34 2.74
CA GLU A 57 -3.07 18.47 2.02
C GLU A 57 -4.34 18.93 2.74
N GLY A 58 -4.25 20.08 3.43
CA GLY A 58 -5.33 20.64 4.26
C GLY A 58 -4.90 21.03 5.69
N GLY A 59 -3.73 20.57 6.17
CA GLY A 59 -3.21 20.88 7.51
C GLY A 59 -2.44 22.21 7.64
N SER A 60 -2.09 22.84 6.50
CA SER A 60 -1.18 24.01 6.46
C SER A 60 -1.68 25.22 7.27
N LEU A 61 -3.00 25.35 7.47
CA LEU A 61 -3.58 26.42 8.30
C LEU A 61 -3.41 26.19 9.82
N ILE A 62 -3.36 24.93 10.27
CA ILE A 62 -3.31 24.62 11.71
C ILE A 62 -1.86 24.71 12.23
N THR A 63 -0.87 24.27 11.45
CA THR A 63 0.55 24.33 11.86
C THR A 63 1.09 25.76 11.92
N ARG A 64 0.56 26.70 11.12
CA ARG A 64 0.92 28.12 11.21
C ARG A 64 0.37 28.79 12.47
N MET A 65 -0.79 28.36 12.97
CA MET A 65 -1.42 28.95 14.16
C MET A 65 -0.74 28.51 15.47
N THR A 66 -0.09 27.35 15.51
CA THR A 66 0.60 26.88 16.72
C THR A 66 1.97 27.51 16.96
N ASN A 67 2.63 28.04 15.90
CA ASN A 67 3.93 28.72 16.04
C ASN A 67 3.83 30.22 16.34
N ASP A 68 2.64 30.83 16.23
CA ASP A 68 2.43 32.27 16.45
C ASP A 68 1.95 32.61 17.88
N THR A 69 1.79 31.61 18.76
CA THR A 69 1.34 31.83 20.16
C THR A 69 2.48 31.70 21.17
N SER A 70 3.69 32.10 20.78
CA SER A 70 4.86 32.19 21.66
C SER A 70 5.66 33.46 21.37
N GLN A 71 5.00 34.61 21.49
CA GLN A 71 5.60 35.90 21.87
C GLN A 71 4.67 36.65 22.82
#